data_AF-A0A914NR20-F1
#
_entry.id   AF-A0A914NR20-F1
#
_cell.length_a   1.000
_cell.length_b   1.000
_cell.length_c   1.000
_cell.angle_alpha   90.00
_cell.angle_beta   90.00
_cell.angle_gamma   90.00
#
_symmetry.space_group_name_H-M   'P 1'
#
loop_
_entity.id
_entity.type
_entity.pdbx_description
1 polymer ?
#
loop_
_entity_poly.entity_id
_entity_poly.type
_entity_poly.pdbx_seq_one_letter_code
_entity_poly.pdbx_strand_id
1 'polypeptide(L)'
;MSAIIWLLCLIGLLILMSIVLILFFLVKIDGEDEKFDEQKEEPKQIYYEEINDEYEEDKNEERQIIINEENNAEDEQTTKKAKFNYDDFKFELKFNEDEILAATGEEVMEDEMTLECFADKKAATEPSFSDEEMRRLALHETGHVFIALALGVKLKKVTLKADDVLLGHTTFTFGKKIYTSSDKDNYMSILLGGYCAEMYFLKEPSILSSSDLAKVRDVALSKGATFAFDGKPARWIVRKNCTEALRKEREDIIYKNVDECTERVKKLIKEHEEEIGEFADTLCKKIELKGEHLYKEINKLKKKYKKNNRWMEKNKRIEFSC
;
A
#
# COMPACT_ATOMS: atom_id res chain seq x y z
N MET A 1 33.47 -25.42 -74.15
CA MET A 1 32.43 -24.42 -73.84
C MET A 1 31.35 -24.96 -72.89
N SER A 2 30.86 -26.20 -73.05
CA SER A 2 29.77 -26.73 -72.19
C SER A 2 30.14 -26.85 -70.70
N ALA A 3 31.36 -27.27 -70.35
CA ALA A 3 31.75 -27.47 -68.94
C ALA A 3 31.77 -26.16 -68.12
N ILE A 4 32.17 -25.05 -68.73
CA ILE A 4 32.20 -23.73 -68.06
C ILE A 4 30.77 -23.24 -67.82
N ILE A 5 29.86 -23.48 -68.76
CA ILE A 5 28.44 -23.14 -68.62
C ILE A 5 27.81 -23.96 -67.48
N TRP A 6 28.12 -25.25 -67.38
CA TRP A 6 27.66 -26.10 -66.27
C TRP A 6 28.21 -25.64 -64.91
N LEU A 7 29.48 -25.23 -64.85
CA LEU A 7 30.09 -24.72 -63.61
C LEU A 7 29.44 -23.40 -63.18
N LEU A 8 29.19 -22.48 -64.12
CA LEU A 8 28.52 -21.22 -63.82
C LEU A 8 27.06 -21.42 -63.40
N CYS A 9 26.34 -22.37 -64.01
CA CYS A 9 25.00 -22.75 -63.55
C CYS A 9 25.03 -23.32 -62.12
N LEU A 10 26.02 -24.15 -61.78
CA LEU A 10 26.13 -24.76 -60.47
C LEU A 10 26.48 -23.73 -59.37
N ILE A 11 27.37 -22.78 -59.68
CA ILE A 11 27.67 -21.64 -58.80
C ILE A 11 26.44 -20.76 -58.62
N GLY A 12 25.70 -20.46 -59.70
CA GLY A 12 24.45 -19.70 -59.62
C GLY A 12 23.41 -20.38 -58.73
N LEU A 13 23.30 -21.71 -58.80
CA LEU A 13 22.37 -22.50 -58.00
C LEU A 13 22.77 -22.52 -56.51
N LEU A 14 24.06 -22.56 -56.21
CA LEU A 14 24.57 -22.46 -54.83
C LEU A 14 24.37 -21.07 -54.22
N ILE A 15 24.55 -20.00 -55.02
CA ILE A 15 24.27 -18.62 -54.57
C ILE A 15 22.77 -18.46 -54.31
N LEU A 16 21.91 -18.97 -55.20
CA LEU A 16 20.46 -18.93 -55.03
C LEU A 16 20.02 -19.69 -53.76
N MET A 17 20.56 -20.89 -53.52
CA MET A 17 20.30 -21.65 -52.28
C MET A 17 20.76 -20.89 -51.03
N SER A 18 21.91 -20.21 -51.10
CA SER A 18 22.42 -19.41 -49.98
C SER A 18 21.53 -18.21 -49.69
N ILE A 19 21.02 -17.52 -50.73
CA ILE A 19 20.07 -16.41 -50.58
C ILE A 19 18.75 -16.92 -50.00
N VAL A 20 18.25 -18.07 -50.44
CA VAL A 20 17.02 -18.68 -49.88
C VAL A 20 17.20 -19.04 -48.41
N LEU A 21 18.37 -19.58 -48.01
CA LEU A 21 18.66 -19.88 -46.61
C LEU A 21 18.78 -18.63 -45.75
N ILE A 22 19.39 -17.56 -46.27
CA ILE A 22 19.48 -16.27 -45.59
C ILE A 22 18.09 -15.64 -45.45
N LEU A 23 17.26 -15.67 -46.50
CA LEU A 23 15.87 -15.20 -46.43
C LEU A 23 15.04 -16.04 -45.46
N PHE A 24 15.23 -17.36 -45.42
CA PHE A 24 14.56 -18.23 -44.46
C PHE A 24 14.99 -17.92 -43.01
N PHE A 25 16.27 -17.59 -42.79
CA PHE A 25 16.76 -17.13 -41.49
C PHE A 25 16.26 -15.74 -41.12
N LEU A 26 16.18 -14.80 -42.07
CA LEU A 26 15.64 -13.46 -41.83
C LEU A 26 14.13 -13.51 -41.55
N VAL A 27 13.37 -14.35 -42.27
CA VAL A 27 11.95 -14.62 -41.98
C VAL A 27 11.77 -15.31 -40.62
N LYS A 28 12.76 -16.09 -40.16
CA LYS A 28 12.74 -16.70 -38.83
C LYS A 28 13.10 -15.70 -37.73
N ILE A 29 13.93 -14.70 -38.02
CA ILE A 29 14.30 -13.63 -37.07
C ILE A 29 13.18 -12.58 -36.95
N ASP A 30 12.50 -12.23 -38.04
CA ASP A 30 11.33 -11.32 -38.02
C ASP A 30 10.00 -12.05 -37.68
N GLY A 31 10.07 -13.36 -37.43
CA GLY A 31 8.93 -14.21 -37.04
C GLY A 31 8.85 -14.52 -35.54
N GLU A 32 9.78 -13.96 -34.73
CA GLU A 32 9.79 -14.05 -33.27
C GLU A 32 9.45 -12.72 -32.59
N ASP A 33 8.72 -11.82 -33.26
CA ASP A 33 7.94 -10.79 -32.57
C ASP A 33 6.46 -11.20 -32.50
N GLU A 34 6.08 -11.56 -31.28
CA GLU A 34 4.76 -11.35 -30.65
C GLU A 34 3.53 -11.89 -31.39
N LYS A 35 3.48 -13.21 -31.51
CA LYS A 35 2.24 -13.86 -31.11
C LYS A 35 2.12 -13.74 -29.59
N PHE A 36 1.32 -12.76 -29.19
CA PHE A 36 0.45 -12.81 -28.01
C PHE A 36 -0.22 -14.19 -27.98
N ASP A 37 0.46 -15.15 -27.36
CA ASP A 37 -0.20 -16.34 -26.86
C ASP A 37 -0.74 -15.93 -25.50
N GLU A 38 -2.06 -15.94 -25.38
CA GLU A 38 -2.76 -16.04 -24.11
C GLU A 38 -2.31 -17.35 -23.43
N GLN A 39 -1.09 -17.36 -22.90
CA GLN A 39 -0.89 -18.03 -21.64
C GLN A 39 -1.68 -17.21 -20.64
N LYS A 40 -2.92 -17.64 -20.43
CA LYS A 40 -3.48 -17.69 -19.08
C LYS A 40 -2.35 -18.22 -18.20
N GLU A 41 -1.60 -17.32 -17.58
CA GLU A 41 -1.10 -17.61 -16.26
C GLU A 41 -2.36 -17.99 -15.48
N GLU A 42 -2.58 -19.29 -15.31
CA GLU A 42 -3.40 -19.75 -14.22
C GLU A 42 -2.91 -18.97 -13.01
N PRO A 43 -3.80 -18.29 -12.28
CA PRO A 43 -3.38 -17.53 -11.12
C PRO A 43 -2.54 -18.47 -10.28
N LYS A 44 -1.28 -18.09 -10.01
CA LYS A 44 -0.45 -18.79 -9.03
C LYS A 44 -1.36 -19.09 -7.86
N GLN A 45 -1.70 -20.37 -7.69
CA GLN A 45 -2.47 -20.83 -6.56
C GLN A 45 -1.63 -20.45 -5.35
N ILE A 46 -2.03 -19.38 -4.68
CA ILE A 46 -1.63 -19.16 -3.29
C ILE A 46 -2.38 -20.26 -2.55
N TYR A 47 -1.70 -21.39 -2.37
CA TYR A 47 -2.15 -22.41 -1.44
C TYR A 47 -2.17 -21.75 -0.07
N TYR A 48 -3.36 -21.53 0.47
CA TYR A 48 -3.52 -21.52 1.91
C TYR A 48 -3.26 -22.96 2.34
N GLU A 49 -2.06 -23.25 2.84
CA GLU A 49 -1.90 -24.43 3.67
C GLU A 49 -2.81 -24.23 4.89
N GLU A 50 -3.88 -25.01 4.95
CA GLU A 50 -4.63 -25.23 6.17
C GLU A 50 -3.64 -25.74 7.21
N ILE A 51 -3.26 -24.87 8.15
CA ILE A 51 -2.59 -25.28 9.37
C ILE A 51 -3.64 -26.06 10.18
N ASN A 52 -3.70 -27.38 9.94
CA ASN A 52 -4.24 -28.34 10.88
C ASN A 52 -3.20 -28.52 12.00
N ASP A 53 -3.22 -27.61 12.97
CA ASP A 53 -2.55 -27.87 14.25
C ASP A 53 -3.49 -28.72 15.11
N GLU A 54 -3.19 -30.01 15.07
CA GLU A 54 -3.54 -31.02 16.06
C GLU A 54 -3.10 -30.51 17.44
N TYR A 55 -4.04 -30.00 18.24
CA TYR A 55 -3.77 -29.66 19.63
C TYR A 55 -3.63 -30.96 20.43
N GLU A 56 -2.40 -31.34 20.76
CA GLU A 56 -2.14 -32.24 21.89
C GLU A 56 -2.50 -31.53 23.20
N GLU A 57 -3.35 -32.21 23.99
CA GLU A 57 -3.67 -31.87 25.36
C GLU A 57 -2.39 -31.86 26.21
N ASP A 58 -2.11 -30.76 26.90
CA ASP A 58 -1.36 -30.82 28.15
C ASP A 58 -2.23 -30.29 29.30
N LYS A 59 -2.62 -31.22 30.16
CA LYS A 59 -3.32 -30.98 31.41
C LYS A 59 -2.31 -30.44 32.42
N ASN A 60 -2.61 -29.30 33.05
CA ASN A 60 -2.63 -29.27 34.52
C ASN A 60 -3.19 -27.97 35.12
N GLU A 61 -4.06 -28.22 36.10
CA GLU A 61 -4.25 -27.51 37.37
C GLU A 61 -5.02 -26.17 37.42
N GLU A 62 -6.31 -26.35 37.73
CA GLU A 62 -7.00 -25.72 38.87
C GLU A 62 -6.81 -24.22 39.14
N ARG A 63 -7.88 -23.45 38.90
CA ARG A 63 -8.55 -22.70 39.98
C ARG A 63 -9.99 -22.34 39.60
N GLN A 64 -10.91 -22.96 40.33
CA GLN A 64 -12.31 -22.57 40.40
C GLN A 64 -12.44 -21.16 41.00
N ILE A 65 -13.25 -20.31 40.37
CA ILE A 65 -14.07 -19.32 41.09
C ILE A 65 -15.48 -19.43 40.53
N ILE A 66 -16.37 -19.98 41.35
CA ILE A 66 -17.82 -19.95 41.20
C ILE A 66 -18.30 -18.60 41.73
N ILE A 67 -19.03 -17.84 40.92
CA ILE A 67 -20.09 -16.95 41.43
C ILE A 67 -21.31 -17.13 40.51
N ASN A 68 -22.34 -17.75 41.08
CA ASN A 68 -23.71 -17.75 40.55
C ASN A 68 -24.31 -16.36 40.74
N GLU A 69 -25.09 -15.88 39.77
CA GLU A 69 -26.31 -15.11 40.05
C GLU A 69 -27.23 -15.16 38.83
N GLU A 70 -28.41 -15.76 39.03
CA GLU A 70 -29.50 -15.82 38.05
C GLU A 70 -30.40 -14.57 38.14
N ASN A 71 -31.04 -14.28 37.00
CA ASN A 71 -32.33 -13.58 36.80
C ASN A 71 -32.39 -12.04 36.96
N ASN A 72 -32.63 -11.35 35.84
CA ASN A 72 -33.96 -10.76 35.54
C ASN A 72 -34.00 -10.09 34.16
N ALA A 73 -35.17 -10.19 33.52
CA ALA A 73 -35.55 -9.54 32.28
C ALA A 73 -35.88 -8.05 32.49
N GLU A 74 -35.57 -7.21 31.50
CA GLU A 74 -36.44 -6.15 30.93
C GLU A 74 -35.64 -5.21 30.00
N ASP A 75 -36.37 -4.61 29.07
CA ASP A 75 -35.96 -3.74 27.98
C ASP A 75 -34.97 -2.62 28.34
N GLU A 76 -33.90 -2.47 27.53
CA GLU A 76 -33.42 -1.15 27.11
C GLU A 76 -32.43 -1.26 25.94
N GLN A 77 -32.83 -0.72 24.78
CA GLN A 77 -31.93 -0.40 23.66
C GLN A 77 -30.85 0.58 24.15
N THR A 78 -29.73 0.05 24.61
CA THR A 78 -28.54 0.83 24.95
C THR A 78 -27.51 0.63 23.86
N THR A 79 -27.28 1.68 23.07
CA THR A 79 -26.12 1.79 22.18
C THR A 79 -24.85 1.81 23.03
N LYS A 80 -24.32 0.63 23.35
CA LYS A 80 -22.97 0.47 23.92
C LYS A 80 -21.98 0.91 22.86
N LYS A 81 -21.57 2.18 22.88
CA LYS A 81 -20.32 2.60 22.24
C LYS A 81 -19.19 1.84 22.93
N ALA A 82 -18.71 0.78 22.31
CA ALA A 82 -17.54 0.07 22.75
C ALA A 82 -16.40 1.08 22.90
N LYS A 83 -15.87 1.24 24.11
CA LYS A 83 -14.59 1.91 24.33
C LYS A 83 -13.53 0.97 23.77
N PHE A 84 -13.22 1.17 22.50
CA PHE A 84 -12.22 0.40 21.81
C PHE A 84 -10.83 0.90 22.20
N ASN A 85 -10.00 -0.02 22.69
CA ASN A 85 -8.60 0.25 23.00
C ASN A 85 -7.79 0.21 21.70
N TYR A 86 -7.20 1.34 21.31
CA TYR A 86 -6.45 1.47 20.06
C TYR A 86 -5.07 0.77 20.10
N ASP A 87 -4.62 0.36 21.29
CA ASP A 87 -3.29 -0.19 21.51
C ASP A 87 -3.20 -1.70 21.24
N ASP A 88 -4.34 -2.39 21.10
CA ASP A 88 -4.39 -3.85 20.96
C ASP A 88 -4.20 -4.35 19.51
N PHE A 89 -4.12 -3.43 18.54
CA PHE A 89 -3.91 -3.77 17.12
C PHE A 89 -2.47 -3.47 16.71
N LYS A 90 -1.55 -4.36 17.11
CA LYS A 90 -0.21 -4.42 16.50
C LYS A 90 -0.27 -5.25 15.22
N PHE A 91 0.03 -4.62 14.10
CA PHE A 91 0.23 -5.30 12.84
C PHE A 91 1.59 -6.03 12.86
N GLU A 92 1.58 -7.36 12.89
CA GLU A 92 2.81 -8.17 12.81
C GLU A 92 3.28 -8.26 11.34
N LEU A 93 4.19 -7.37 10.95
CA LEU A 93 4.93 -7.43 9.69
C LEU A 93 6.08 -8.45 9.76
N LYS A 94 5.86 -9.71 9.37
CA LYS A 94 6.97 -10.66 9.25
C LYS A 94 7.82 -10.32 8.02
N PHE A 95 9.12 -10.08 8.23
CA PHE A 95 10.11 -9.89 7.17
C PHE A 95 11.08 -11.08 7.16
N ASN A 96 11.56 -11.49 6.00
CA ASN A 96 12.65 -12.47 5.89
C ASN A 96 13.95 -11.82 5.38
N GLU A 97 15.07 -12.52 5.53
CA GLU A 97 16.39 -12.00 5.14
C GLU A 97 16.49 -11.71 3.63
N ASP A 98 15.90 -12.57 2.79
CA ASP A 98 15.93 -12.38 1.33
C ASP A 98 15.09 -11.15 0.91
N GLU A 99 13.99 -10.83 1.59
CA GLU A 99 13.17 -9.63 1.37
C GLU A 99 13.92 -8.35 1.75
N ILE A 100 14.59 -8.34 2.92
CA ILE A 100 15.42 -7.21 3.36
C ILE A 100 16.56 -6.96 2.36
N LEU A 101 17.14 -8.02 1.80
CA LEU A 101 18.20 -7.92 0.81
C LEU A 101 17.68 -7.52 -0.57
N ALA A 102 16.54 -8.03 -1.01
CA ALA A 102 15.93 -7.70 -2.30
C ALA A 102 15.48 -6.23 -2.36
N ALA A 103 14.96 -5.69 -1.26
CA ALA A 103 14.52 -4.28 -1.15
C ALA A 103 15.66 -3.25 -1.32
N THR A 104 16.91 -3.69 -1.43
CA THR A 104 18.06 -2.82 -1.76
C THR A 104 18.03 -2.29 -3.20
N GLY A 105 17.15 -2.81 -4.07
CA GLY A 105 17.25 -2.57 -5.51
C GLY A 105 16.05 -1.96 -6.24
N GLU A 106 14.82 -1.99 -5.72
CA GLU A 106 13.68 -1.95 -6.66
C GLU A 106 12.71 -0.77 -6.48
N GLU A 107 12.37 -0.35 -5.26
CA GLU A 107 11.27 0.63 -5.10
C GLU A 107 11.75 2.09 -4.98
N VAL A 108 11.83 2.73 -6.14
CA VAL A 108 12.05 4.18 -6.25
C VAL A 108 10.73 4.90 -6.03
N MET A 109 10.70 5.88 -5.12
CA MET A 109 9.56 6.78 -5.00
C MET A 109 9.41 7.57 -6.31
N GLU A 110 8.25 7.46 -6.94
CA GLU A 110 7.91 8.27 -8.11
C GLU A 110 7.52 9.71 -7.72
N ASP A 111 7.57 10.66 -8.65
CA ASP A 111 7.14 12.05 -8.36
C ASP A 111 5.63 12.14 -8.16
N GLU A 112 4.86 11.34 -8.90
CA GLU A 112 3.42 11.17 -8.73
C GLU A 112 3.13 9.78 -8.19
N MET A 113 2.30 9.71 -7.16
CA MET A 113 1.93 8.46 -6.49
C MET A 113 0.41 8.33 -6.49
N THR A 114 -0.07 7.12 -6.75
CA THR A 114 -1.49 6.76 -6.66
C THR A 114 -1.65 5.60 -5.70
N LEU A 115 -2.51 5.80 -4.70
CA LEU A 115 -2.91 4.76 -3.75
C LEU A 115 -4.24 4.20 -4.23
N GLU A 116 -4.27 2.90 -4.46
CA GLU A 116 -5.33 2.20 -5.16
C GLU A 116 -5.96 1.19 -4.21
N CYS A 117 -7.27 1.27 -4.04
CA CYS A 117 -8.02 0.31 -3.25
C CYS A 117 -8.64 -0.73 -4.18
N PHE A 118 -8.40 -2.02 -3.92
CA PHE A 118 -8.92 -3.10 -4.75
C PHE A 118 -10.05 -3.88 -4.07
N ALA A 119 -11.01 -4.34 -4.86
CA ALA A 119 -12.00 -5.34 -4.45
C ALA A 119 -11.40 -6.74 -4.43
N ASP A 120 -12.03 -7.62 -3.66
CA ASP A 120 -11.86 -9.05 -3.85
C ASP A 120 -12.33 -9.44 -5.26
N LYS A 121 -11.53 -10.25 -5.97
CA LYS A 121 -11.84 -10.74 -7.32
C LYS A 121 -13.21 -11.42 -7.40
N LYS A 122 -13.70 -12.02 -6.31
CA LYS A 122 -15.06 -12.62 -6.27
C LYS A 122 -16.18 -11.58 -6.11
N ALA A 123 -15.89 -10.40 -5.56
CA ALA A 123 -16.87 -9.34 -5.29
C ALA A 123 -17.00 -8.34 -6.46
N ALA A 124 -15.99 -8.26 -7.35
CA ALA A 124 -15.97 -7.34 -8.50
C ALA A 124 -17.11 -7.55 -9.53
N THR A 125 -17.89 -8.63 -9.40
CA THR A 125 -19.01 -8.93 -10.30
C THR A 125 -20.30 -8.16 -10.00
N GLU A 126 -20.43 -7.51 -8.84
CA GLU A 126 -21.57 -6.66 -8.49
C GLU A 126 -21.10 -5.22 -8.22
N PRO A 127 -21.34 -4.25 -9.13
CA PRO A 127 -20.70 -2.94 -9.08
C PRO A 127 -21.36 -1.94 -8.13
N SER A 128 -22.36 -2.34 -7.33
CA SER A 128 -23.07 -1.43 -6.43
C SER A 128 -22.61 -1.61 -4.99
N PHE A 129 -21.88 -0.63 -4.46
CA PHE A 129 -21.63 -0.52 -3.04
C PHE A 129 -22.93 -0.25 -2.27
N SER A 130 -23.07 -0.87 -1.11
CA SER A 130 -23.97 -0.39 -0.06
C SER A 130 -23.53 0.98 0.46
N ASP A 131 -24.44 1.70 1.12
CA ASP A 131 -24.12 2.98 1.76
C ASP A 131 -23.00 2.85 2.80
N GLU A 132 -22.91 1.70 3.47
CA GLU A 132 -21.87 1.40 4.46
C GLU A 132 -20.50 1.17 3.79
N GLU A 133 -20.44 0.37 2.72
CA GLU A 133 -19.20 0.13 1.97
C GLU A 133 -18.70 1.42 1.31
N MET A 134 -19.61 2.21 0.72
CA MET A 134 -19.28 3.52 0.15
C MET A 134 -18.73 4.47 1.22
N ARG A 135 -19.30 4.46 2.42
CA ARG A 135 -18.79 5.25 3.55
C ARG A 135 -17.44 4.77 4.03
N ARG A 136 -17.21 3.45 4.11
CA ARG A 136 -15.92 2.87 4.49
C ARG A 136 -14.83 3.27 3.49
N LEU A 137 -15.09 3.10 2.20
CA LEU A 137 -14.18 3.53 1.15
C LEU A 137 -13.91 5.04 1.21
N ALA A 138 -14.95 5.86 1.45
CA ALA A 138 -14.77 7.29 1.60
C ALA A 138 -13.88 7.66 2.81
N LEU A 139 -14.04 6.99 3.95
CA LEU A 139 -13.19 7.20 5.13
C LEU A 139 -11.75 6.78 4.86
N HIS A 140 -11.56 5.65 4.18
CA HIS A 140 -10.25 5.14 3.78
C HIS A 140 -9.49 6.17 2.91
N GLU A 141 -10.10 6.60 1.80
CA GLU A 141 -9.51 7.59 0.90
C GLU A 141 -9.29 8.95 1.57
N THR A 142 -10.21 9.35 2.46
CA THR A 142 -10.07 10.57 3.24
C THR A 142 -8.87 10.50 4.20
N GLY A 143 -8.58 9.31 4.74
CA GLY A 143 -7.39 9.06 5.55
C GLY A 143 -6.12 9.46 4.81
N HIS A 144 -5.89 8.94 3.61
CA HIS A 144 -4.74 9.32 2.78
C HIS A 144 -4.70 10.83 2.50
N VAL A 145 -5.84 11.41 2.12
CA VAL A 145 -5.99 12.84 1.81
C VAL A 145 -5.54 13.72 2.98
N PHE A 146 -6.06 13.47 4.18
CA PHE A 146 -5.76 14.33 5.33
C PHE A 146 -4.33 14.17 5.82
N ILE A 147 -3.78 12.96 5.79
CA ILE A 147 -2.38 12.75 6.14
C ILE A 147 -1.46 13.43 5.14
N ALA A 148 -1.70 13.30 3.83
CA ALA A 148 -0.91 13.99 2.82
C ALA A 148 -0.94 15.51 3.02
N LEU A 149 -2.12 16.09 3.28
CA LEU A 149 -2.26 17.53 3.53
C LEU A 149 -1.56 17.99 4.81
N ALA A 150 -1.63 17.21 5.89
CA ALA A 150 -0.97 17.51 7.15
C ALA A 150 0.56 17.54 7.00
N LEU A 151 1.08 16.69 6.11
CA LEU A 151 2.51 16.60 5.79
C LEU A 151 2.95 17.58 4.70
N GLY A 152 2.05 18.44 4.21
CA GLY A 152 2.35 19.42 3.16
C GLY A 152 2.52 18.83 1.75
N VAL A 153 2.07 17.60 1.53
CA VAL A 153 2.11 16.91 0.25
C VAL A 153 0.94 17.37 -0.63
N LYS A 154 1.21 17.57 -1.93
CA LYS A 154 0.21 18.11 -2.86
C LYS A 154 -0.70 17.02 -3.38
N LEU A 155 -2.00 17.16 -3.15
CA LEU A 155 -3.02 16.30 -3.75
C LEU A 155 -3.35 16.74 -5.18
N LYS A 156 -3.58 15.76 -6.06
CA LYS A 156 -4.08 15.95 -7.43
C LYS A 156 -5.56 15.56 -7.53
N LYS A 157 -5.93 14.40 -6.97
CA LYS A 157 -7.24 13.78 -7.13
C LYS A 157 -7.54 12.83 -5.97
N VAL A 158 -8.82 12.70 -5.62
CA VAL A 158 -9.39 11.60 -4.84
C VAL A 158 -10.71 11.16 -5.48
N THR A 159 -10.95 9.86 -5.57
CA THR A 159 -12.14 9.29 -6.22
C THR A 159 -12.61 8.00 -5.57
N LEU A 160 -13.93 7.81 -5.54
CA LEU A 160 -14.64 6.57 -5.17
C LEU A 160 -15.29 5.91 -6.41
N LYS A 161 -14.87 6.33 -7.60
CA LYS A 161 -15.31 5.70 -8.85
C LYS A 161 -14.65 4.33 -8.94
N ALA A 162 -15.45 3.29 -8.77
CA ALA A 162 -15.02 1.95 -9.07
C ALA A 162 -14.86 1.75 -10.59
N ASP A 163 -13.82 1.03 -10.96
CA ASP A 163 -13.52 0.55 -12.31
C ASP A 163 -13.00 -0.88 -12.21
N ASP A 164 -13.85 -1.85 -12.56
CA ASP A 164 -13.59 -3.28 -12.42
C ASP A 164 -13.19 -3.68 -10.99
N VAL A 165 -11.91 -3.99 -10.77
CA VAL A 165 -11.36 -4.34 -9.45
C VAL A 165 -10.91 -3.13 -8.63
N LEU A 166 -10.72 -1.96 -9.24
CA LEU A 166 -10.31 -0.74 -8.54
C LEU A 166 -11.54 -0.07 -7.94
N LEU A 167 -11.58 0.14 -6.64
CA LEU A 167 -12.73 0.73 -5.93
C LEU A 167 -12.61 2.25 -5.78
N GLY A 168 -11.39 2.72 -5.54
CA GLY A 168 -11.06 4.11 -5.29
C GLY A 168 -9.57 4.37 -5.46
N HIS A 169 -9.21 5.64 -5.59
CA HIS A 169 -7.81 6.02 -5.45
C HIS A 169 -7.60 7.48 -5.05
N THR A 170 -6.46 7.70 -4.39
CA THR A 170 -5.92 9.02 -4.07
C THR A 170 -4.58 9.23 -4.79
N THR A 171 -4.48 10.32 -5.56
CA THR A 171 -3.26 10.70 -6.30
C THR A 171 -2.62 11.95 -5.70
N PHE A 172 -1.32 11.91 -5.44
CA PHE A 172 -0.55 13.00 -4.86
C PHE A 172 0.88 13.09 -5.40
N THR A 173 1.60 14.15 -5.03
CA THR A 173 2.99 14.38 -5.44
C THR A 173 3.78 15.10 -4.35
N PHE A 174 5.03 14.66 -4.16
CA PHE A 174 6.00 15.36 -3.32
C PHE A 174 6.68 16.53 -4.07
N GLY A 175 6.60 16.57 -5.40
CA GLY A 175 7.15 17.63 -6.24
C GLY A 175 8.68 17.68 -6.23
N LYS A 176 9.34 16.53 -6.13
CA LYS A 176 10.80 16.44 -6.04
C LYS A 176 11.33 15.12 -6.57
N LYS A 177 12.63 15.12 -6.88
CA LYS A 177 13.34 13.97 -7.47
C LYS A 177 14.30 13.27 -6.50
N ILE A 178 14.64 13.91 -5.39
CA ILE A 178 15.55 13.37 -4.38
C ILE A 178 14.76 13.25 -3.08
N TYR A 179 14.70 12.02 -2.57
CA TYR A 179 13.94 11.68 -1.38
C TYR A 179 14.86 11.42 -0.20
N THR A 180 14.48 11.95 0.96
CA THR A 180 15.17 11.76 2.24
C THR A 180 14.52 10.65 3.05
N SER A 181 15.18 10.24 4.14
CA SER A 181 14.61 9.27 5.08
C SER A 181 13.24 9.72 5.62
N SER A 182 13.11 11.01 5.95
CA SER A 182 11.85 11.60 6.41
C SER A 182 10.76 11.62 5.33
N ASP A 183 11.11 11.57 4.05
CA ASP A 183 10.14 11.50 2.97
C ASP A 183 9.55 10.10 2.83
N LYS A 184 10.38 9.07 3.01
CA LYS A 184 9.91 7.69 3.12
C LYS A 184 9.02 7.53 4.35
N ASP A 185 9.35 8.19 5.47
CA ASP A 185 8.45 8.22 6.64
C ASP A 185 7.12 8.89 6.32
N ASN A 186 7.16 10.06 5.68
CA ASN A 186 5.95 10.76 5.26
C ASN A 186 5.12 9.90 4.30
N TYR A 187 5.75 9.18 3.37
CA TYR A 187 5.07 8.29 2.46
C TYR A 187 4.42 7.11 3.19
N MET A 188 5.15 6.44 4.10
CA MET A 188 4.57 5.39 4.96
C MET A 188 3.38 5.90 5.76
N SER A 189 3.47 7.10 6.33
CA SER A 189 2.31 7.68 7.04
C SER A 189 1.12 7.94 6.11
N ILE A 190 1.32 8.38 4.87
CA ILE A 190 0.22 8.53 3.92
C ILE A 190 -0.41 7.17 3.62
N LEU A 191 0.39 6.14 3.34
CA LEU A 191 -0.08 4.77 3.08
C LEU A 191 -0.89 4.22 4.27
N LEU A 192 -0.42 4.44 5.50
CA LEU A 192 -1.12 4.04 6.73
C LEU A 192 -2.41 4.84 6.99
N GLY A 193 -2.66 5.92 6.26
CA GLY A 193 -3.79 6.82 6.44
C GLY A 193 -5.15 6.13 6.31
N GLY A 194 -5.34 5.30 5.28
CA GLY A 194 -6.58 4.56 5.06
C GLY A 194 -6.89 3.59 6.19
N TYR A 195 -5.94 2.70 6.49
CA TYR A 195 -6.04 1.74 7.61
C TYR A 195 -6.35 2.44 8.94
N CYS A 196 -5.59 3.48 9.30
CA CYS A 196 -5.79 4.15 10.57
C CYS A 196 -7.14 4.90 10.63
N ALA A 197 -7.66 5.39 9.50
CA ALA A 197 -8.98 6.01 9.44
C ALA A 197 -10.09 4.97 9.68
N GLU A 198 -10.01 3.81 9.02
CA GLU A 198 -10.95 2.71 9.26
C GLU A 198 -10.92 2.27 10.73
N MET A 199 -9.74 2.05 11.30
CA MET A 199 -9.60 1.68 12.72
C MET A 199 -10.11 2.78 13.66
N TYR A 200 -9.99 4.05 13.29
CA TYR A 200 -10.50 5.15 14.11
C TYR A 200 -12.03 5.22 14.11
N PHE A 201 -12.64 5.24 12.93
CA PHE A 201 -14.07 5.51 12.78
C PHE A 201 -14.93 4.26 12.86
N LEU A 202 -14.43 3.12 12.38
CA LEU A 202 -15.18 1.88 12.19
C LEU A 202 -14.77 0.76 13.16
N LYS A 203 -13.59 0.88 13.79
CA LYS A 203 -13.05 -0.11 14.74
C LYS A 203 -12.77 -1.50 14.13
N GLU A 204 -12.77 -1.58 12.81
CA GLU A 204 -12.65 -2.84 12.10
C GLU A 204 -11.83 -2.63 10.83
N PRO A 205 -10.75 -3.41 10.63
CA PRO A 205 -9.96 -3.34 9.42
C PRO A 205 -10.71 -3.96 8.24
N SER A 206 -10.38 -3.54 7.02
CA SER A 206 -10.89 -4.17 5.81
C SER A 206 -9.77 -4.50 4.83
N ILE A 207 -10.13 -5.21 3.76
CA ILE A 207 -9.21 -5.56 2.68
C ILE A 207 -8.71 -4.36 1.87
N LEU A 208 -9.34 -3.17 2.01
CA LEU A 208 -8.96 -1.95 1.29
C LEU A 208 -7.51 -1.56 1.56
N SER A 209 -7.02 -1.83 2.77
CA SER A 209 -5.66 -1.51 3.20
C SER A 209 -4.60 -2.52 2.75
N SER A 210 -4.98 -3.62 2.08
CA SER A 210 -4.03 -4.69 1.71
C SER A 210 -2.90 -4.22 0.79
N SER A 211 -3.24 -3.46 -0.26
CA SER A 211 -2.24 -2.88 -1.18
C SER A 211 -1.35 -1.86 -0.48
N ASP A 212 -1.93 -1.01 0.36
CA ASP A 212 -1.17 0.01 1.09
C ASP A 212 -0.21 -0.60 2.10
N LEU A 213 -0.63 -1.63 2.85
CA LEU A 213 0.22 -2.31 3.81
C LEU A 213 1.37 -3.06 3.13
N ALA A 214 1.13 -3.65 1.96
CA ALA A 214 2.20 -4.22 1.13
C ALA A 214 3.20 -3.13 0.71
N LYS A 215 2.72 -1.97 0.25
CA LYS A 215 3.58 -0.81 -0.05
C LYS A 215 4.30 -0.27 1.19
N VAL A 216 3.68 -0.27 2.38
CA VAL A 216 4.35 0.12 3.63
C VAL A 216 5.52 -0.80 3.91
N ARG A 217 5.32 -2.11 3.79
CA ARG A 217 6.38 -3.12 3.94
C ARG A 217 7.55 -2.81 3.01
N ASP A 218 7.27 -2.61 1.73
CA ASP A 218 8.28 -2.40 0.69
C ASP A 218 9.04 -1.08 0.90
N VAL A 219 8.33 -0.01 1.24
CA VAL A 219 8.90 1.30 1.58
C VAL A 219 9.76 1.24 2.84
N ALA A 220 9.34 0.50 3.87
CA ALA A 220 10.07 0.39 5.13
C ALA A 220 11.38 -0.41 4.96
N LEU A 221 11.33 -1.50 4.21
CA LEU A 221 12.52 -2.28 3.82
C LEU A 221 13.48 -1.43 2.98
N SER A 222 12.96 -0.74 1.97
CA SER A 222 13.71 0.18 1.12
C SER A 222 14.36 1.30 1.94
N LYS A 223 13.65 1.90 2.90
CA LYS A 223 14.20 2.93 3.81
C LYS A 223 15.39 2.37 4.61
N GLY A 224 15.24 1.19 5.20
CA GLY A 224 16.30 0.52 5.95
C GLY A 224 17.55 0.29 5.11
N ALA A 225 17.36 -0.16 3.87
CA ALA A 225 18.44 -0.34 2.91
C ALA A 225 19.07 1.00 2.49
N THR A 226 18.30 1.92 1.90
CA THR A 226 18.81 3.16 1.31
C THR A 226 19.46 4.10 2.33
N PHE A 227 18.93 4.16 3.56
CA PHE A 227 19.41 5.06 4.61
C PHE A 227 20.17 4.36 5.73
N ALA A 228 20.66 3.14 5.44
CA ALA A 228 21.55 2.37 6.29
C ALA A 228 21.04 2.12 7.72
N PHE A 229 19.79 1.70 7.89
CA PHE A 229 19.19 1.29 9.17
C PHE A 229 19.52 2.25 10.33
N ASP A 230 18.92 3.45 10.31
CA ASP A 230 19.16 4.57 11.22
C ASP A 230 20.58 5.16 11.13
N GLY A 231 21.08 5.37 9.92
CA GLY A 231 22.35 6.06 9.70
C GLY A 231 23.58 5.25 10.13
N LYS A 232 23.47 3.92 10.13
CA LYS A 232 24.53 2.97 10.48
C LYS A 232 24.96 2.15 9.24
N PRO A 233 25.84 2.70 8.38
CA PRO A 233 26.33 2.06 7.14
C PRO A 233 26.81 0.62 7.31
N ALA A 234 27.45 0.30 8.44
CA ALA A 234 27.91 -1.05 8.73
C ALA A 234 26.78 -2.09 8.66
N ARG A 235 25.55 -1.72 9.07
CA ARG A 235 24.37 -2.60 9.04
C ARG A 235 23.86 -2.84 7.63
N TRP A 236 24.13 -1.93 6.69
CA TRP A 236 23.81 -2.09 5.28
C TRP A 236 24.76 -3.06 4.56
N ILE A 237 26.05 -3.03 4.91
CA ILE A 237 27.10 -3.79 4.23
C ILE A 237 26.98 -5.31 4.47
N VAL A 238 26.33 -5.74 5.56
CA VAL A 238 26.27 -7.16 5.92
C VAL A 238 25.36 -7.94 4.95
N ARG A 239 25.98 -8.88 4.23
CA ARG A 239 25.39 -9.74 3.20
C ARG A 239 24.53 -10.87 3.79
N LYS A 240 23.94 -11.68 2.88
CA LYS A 240 23.14 -12.93 3.01
C LYS A 240 23.52 -13.96 4.10
N ASN A 241 24.63 -13.77 4.80
CA ASN A 241 25.04 -14.61 5.93
C ASN A 241 25.09 -13.73 7.19
N CYS A 242 24.03 -12.97 7.46
CA CYS A 242 23.94 -12.21 8.69
C CYS A 242 23.62 -13.13 9.88
N THR A 243 24.06 -12.77 11.08
CA THR A 243 23.65 -13.53 12.26
C THR A 243 22.17 -13.26 12.56
N GLU A 244 21.49 -14.24 13.15
CA GLU A 244 20.10 -14.10 13.61
C GLU A 244 19.90 -12.86 14.49
N ALA A 245 20.88 -12.53 15.32
CA ALA A 245 20.87 -11.33 16.14
C ALA A 245 20.86 -10.03 15.31
N LEU A 246 21.61 -9.96 14.20
CA LEU A 246 21.62 -8.80 13.32
C LEU A 246 20.36 -8.72 12.47
N ARG A 247 19.81 -9.87 12.04
CA ARG A 247 18.51 -9.95 11.36
C ARG A 247 17.42 -9.34 12.23
N LYS A 248 17.31 -9.84 13.47
CA LYS A 248 16.37 -9.33 14.46
C LYS A 248 16.55 -7.83 14.71
N GLU A 249 17.79 -7.35 14.83
CA GLU A 249 18.04 -5.92 15.01
C GLU A 249 17.56 -5.07 13.82
N ARG A 250 17.71 -5.55 12.58
CA ARG A 250 17.19 -4.84 11.40
C ARG A 250 15.66 -4.81 11.41
N GLU A 251 15.03 -5.93 11.71
CA GLU A 251 13.58 -6.04 11.84
C GLU A 251 13.04 -5.10 12.91
N ASP A 252 13.66 -5.08 14.10
CA ASP A 252 13.27 -4.19 15.21
C ASP A 252 13.30 -2.71 14.79
N ILE A 253 14.28 -2.30 13.98
CA ILE A 253 14.35 -0.93 13.43
C ILE A 253 13.23 -0.67 12.44
N ILE A 254 12.92 -1.64 11.56
CA ILE A 254 11.84 -1.51 10.59
C ILE A 254 10.49 -1.41 11.31
N TYR A 255 10.21 -2.31 12.25
CA TYR A 255 9.01 -2.28 13.09
C TYR A 255 8.86 -0.95 13.81
N LYS A 256 9.94 -0.49 14.46
CA LYS A 256 9.94 0.81 15.14
C LYS A 256 9.58 1.96 14.20
N ASN A 257 10.14 1.98 12.99
CA ASN A 257 9.83 3.02 12.00
C ASN A 257 8.35 3.01 11.58
N VAL A 258 7.78 1.81 11.37
CA VAL A 258 6.36 1.66 11.00
C VAL A 258 5.45 2.03 12.18
N ASP A 259 5.78 1.62 13.40
CA ASP A 259 5.04 1.96 14.63
C ASP A 259 5.05 3.48 14.85
N GLU A 260 6.19 4.15 14.72
CA GLU A 260 6.30 5.61 14.85
C GLU A 260 5.46 6.34 13.79
N CYS A 261 5.46 5.84 12.54
CA CYS A 261 4.61 6.38 11.48
C CYS A 261 3.13 6.16 11.77
N THR A 262 2.76 5.01 12.34
CA THR A 262 1.40 4.65 12.72
C THR A 262 0.90 5.55 13.84
N GLU A 263 1.67 5.74 14.90
CA GLU A 263 1.31 6.61 16.02
C GLU A 263 1.18 8.08 15.59
N ARG A 264 2.06 8.52 14.68
CA ARG A 264 1.94 9.85 14.06
C ARG A 264 0.62 10.00 13.30
N VAL A 265 0.22 8.99 12.52
CA VAL A 265 -1.04 9.00 11.76
C VAL A 265 -2.25 8.98 12.69
N LYS A 266 -2.27 8.09 13.70
CA LYS A 266 -3.35 8.04 14.70
C LYS A 266 -3.56 9.39 15.37
N LYS A 267 -2.47 10.08 15.73
CA LYS A 267 -2.53 11.43 16.30
C LYS A 267 -3.14 12.44 15.33
N LEU A 268 -2.70 12.46 14.07
CA LEU A 268 -3.22 13.37 13.05
C LEU A 268 -4.70 13.13 12.74
N ILE A 269 -5.14 11.87 12.69
CA ILE A 269 -6.55 11.52 12.50
C ILE A 269 -7.39 12.02 13.66
N LYS A 270 -6.93 11.80 14.89
CA LYS A 270 -7.61 12.29 16.10
C LYS A 270 -7.69 13.82 16.13
N GLU A 271 -6.64 14.52 15.70
CA GLU A 271 -6.61 15.99 15.63
C GLU A 271 -7.58 16.57 14.58
N HIS A 272 -7.93 15.78 13.56
CA HIS A 272 -8.77 16.19 12.43
C HIS A 272 -10.04 15.33 12.28
N GLU A 273 -10.55 14.76 13.38
CA GLU A 273 -11.64 13.78 13.31
C GLU A 273 -12.92 14.34 12.69
N GLU A 274 -13.25 15.60 13.02
CA GLU A 274 -14.46 16.26 12.53
C GLU A 274 -14.32 16.60 11.04
N GLU A 275 -13.15 17.09 10.62
CA GLU A 275 -12.87 17.38 9.22
C GLU A 275 -12.86 16.11 8.36
N ILE A 276 -12.27 15.02 8.85
CA ILE A 276 -12.22 13.74 8.14
C ILE A 276 -13.63 13.18 7.97
N GLY A 277 -14.43 13.13 9.04
CA GLY A 277 -15.80 12.62 8.97
C GLY A 277 -16.67 13.38 7.97
N GLU A 278 -16.64 14.72 7.99
CA GLU A 278 -17.44 15.55 7.08
C GLU A 278 -16.90 15.55 5.63
N PHE A 279 -15.59 15.41 5.45
CA PHE A 279 -15.02 15.26 4.12
C PHE A 279 -15.41 13.91 3.51
N ALA A 280 -15.39 12.82 4.28
CA ALA A 280 -15.87 11.52 3.83
C ALA A 280 -17.34 11.58 3.39
N ASP A 281 -18.21 12.23 4.17
CA ASP A 281 -19.63 12.46 3.79
C ASP A 281 -19.76 13.25 2.48
N THR A 282 -18.88 14.24 2.29
CA THR A 282 -18.84 15.06 1.08
C THR A 282 -18.37 14.24 -0.12
N LEU A 283 -17.40 13.35 0.09
CA LEU A 283 -16.85 12.48 -0.94
C LEU A 283 -17.87 11.44 -1.38
N CYS A 284 -18.64 10.83 -0.46
CA CYS A 284 -19.77 9.96 -0.80
C CYS A 284 -20.78 10.65 -1.75
N LYS A 285 -21.04 11.95 -1.55
CA LYS A 285 -22.00 12.72 -2.36
C LYS A 285 -21.47 13.12 -3.73
N LYS A 286 -20.18 13.41 -3.82
CA LYS A 286 -19.55 13.95 -5.05
C LYS A 286 -18.81 12.90 -5.86
N ILE A 287 -18.48 11.77 -5.25
CA ILE A 287 -17.73 10.61 -5.76
C ILE A 287 -16.29 10.95 -6.15
N GLU A 288 -16.01 12.13 -6.72
CA GLU A 288 -14.69 12.52 -7.20
C GLU A 288 -14.42 14.01 -6.94
N LEU A 289 -13.19 14.31 -6.49
CA LEU A 289 -12.70 15.66 -6.29
C LEU A 289 -11.28 15.80 -6.88
N LYS A 290 -11.03 16.86 -7.64
CA LYS A 290 -9.74 17.14 -8.31
C LYS A 290 -9.33 18.59 -8.18
N GLY A 291 -8.02 18.84 -8.26
CA GLY A 291 -7.45 20.18 -8.42
C GLY A 291 -8.03 21.20 -7.46
N GLU A 292 -8.44 22.36 -7.96
CA GLU A 292 -8.95 23.47 -7.12
C GLU A 292 -10.21 23.11 -6.34
N HIS A 293 -11.10 22.27 -6.88
CA HIS A 293 -12.34 21.88 -6.20
C HIS A 293 -12.05 21.09 -4.93
N LEU A 294 -11.05 20.20 -4.98
CA LEU A 294 -10.57 19.45 -3.81
C LEU A 294 -10.12 20.41 -2.70
N TYR A 295 -9.18 21.31 -3.02
CA TYR A 295 -8.69 22.29 -2.05
C TYR A 295 -9.77 23.25 -1.55
N LYS A 296 -10.78 23.58 -2.38
CA LYS A 296 -11.90 24.43 -1.96
C LYS A 296 -12.73 23.76 -0.86
N GLU A 297 -13.05 22.48 -0.99
CA GLU A 297 -13.79 21.74 0.03
C GLU A 297 -12.98 21.58 1.32
N ILE A 298 -11.70 21.18 1.20
CA ILE A 298 -10.80 21.11 2.36
C ILE A 298 -10.68 22.45 3.08
N ASN A 299 -10.50 23.55 2.33
CA ASN A 299 -10.38 24.88 2.93
C ASN A 299 -11.67 25.35 3.60
N LYS A 300 -12.84 24.93 3.08
CA LYS A 300 -14.14 25.19 3.71
C LYS A 300 -14.22 24.49 5.07
N LEU A 301 -13.84 23.21 5.14
CA LEU A 301 -13.79 22.45 6.40
C LEU A 301 -12.78 23.05 7.36
N LYS A 302 -11.54 23.31 6.90
CA LYS A 302 -10.52 23.98 7.71
C LYS A 302 -11.05 25.28 8.29
N LYS A 303 -11.73 26.14 7.52
CA LYS A 303 -12.32 27.40 8.04
C LYS A 303 -13.43 27.17 9.06
N LYS A 304 -14.27 26.15 8.85
CA LYS A 304 -15.35 25.76 9.77
C LYS A 304 -14.78 25.37 11.13
N TYR A 305 -13.72 24.55 11.14
CA TYR A 305 -13.12 23.99 12.36
C TYR A 305 -11.90 24.79 12.89
N LYS A 306 -11.35 25.75 12.13
CA LYS A 306 -10.31 26.71 12.59
C LYS A 306 -10.79 27.53 13.80
N LYS A 307 -12.10 27.67 13.98
CA LYS A 307 -12.68 28.37 15.12
C LYS A 307 -12.48 27.63 16.45
N ASN A 308 -12.18 26.32 16.42
CA ASN A 308 -11.99 25.49 17.61
C ASN A 308 -10.53 25.13 17.93
N ASN A 309 -9.60 25.16 16.97
CA ASN A 309 -8.21 24.74 17.21
C ASN A 309 -7.15 25.78 16.77
N ARG A 310 -6.75 26.60 17.75
CA ARG A 310 -5.72 27.65 17.66
C ARG A 310 -4.30 27.05 17.74
N TRP A 311 -3.87 26.21 16.79
CA TRP A 311 -2.50 25.65 16.79
C TRP A 311 -1.76 25.71 15.43
N MET A 312 -2.48 25.74 14.30
CA MET A 312 -1.87 25.77 12.95
C MET A 312 -1.14 27.07 12.57
N GLU A 313 -1.23 28.14 13.35
CA GLU A 313 -0.47 29.38 13.10
C GLU A 313 0.95 29.35 13.68
N LYS A 314 1.31 28.36 14.52
CA LYS A 314 2.67 28.26 15.08
C LYS A 314 3.69 27.55 14.18
N ASN A 315 3.26 26.68 13.27
CA ASN A 315 4.18 25.89 12.43
C ASN A 315 4.52 26.53 11.07
N LYS A 316 4.04 27.75 10.79
CA LYS A 316 4.55 28.59 9.69
C LYS A 316 5.89 29.29 10.00
N ARG A 317 6.47 29.08 11.19
CA ARG A 317 7.75 29.69 11.61
C ARG A 317 8.94 28.73 11.63
N ILE A 318 8.82 27.55 11.04
CA ILE A 318 9.98 26.67 10.79
C ILE A 318 10.21 26.59 9.28
N GLU A 319 10.38 27.76 8.66
CA GLU A 319 11.06 27.89 7.38
C GLU A 319 12.39 28.60 7.69
N PHE A 320 13.49 27.90 7.39
CA PHE A 320 14.85 28.40 7.23
C PHE A 320 15.47 29.20 8.39
N SER A 321 16.21 28.51 9.26
CA SER A 321 17.44 29.08 9.82
C SER A 321 18.51 27.99 10.03
N CYS A 322 19.58 28.13 9.26
CA CYS A 322 20.85 27.36 9.20
C CYS A 322 20.80 25.99 8.51
#